data_AF-A0A7C0VAV6-F1
#
_entry.id   AF-A0A7C0VAV6-F1
#
_cell.length_a   1.000
_cell.length_b   1.000
_cell.length_c   1.000
_cell.angle_alpha   90.00
_cell.angle_beta   90.00
_cell.angle_gamma   90.00
#
_symmetry.space_group_name_H-M   'P 1'
#
loop_
_entity.id
_entity.type
_entity.pdbx_description
1 polymer ?
#
loop_
_entity_poly.entity_id
_entity_poly.type
_entity_poly.pdbx_seq_one_letter_code
_entity_poly.pdbx_strand_id
1 'polypeptide(L)'
;NPNTRIAVMQDKNGVFKGFTTIRAVGSVAFPLMAGIDEIGYDFFVRMVSRKVEDIITYTNLYVSPEETLDRAVERMLNYNLDELPVVENKRCLGIITMADILEVWADKEAMTGGMIE
;
A
#
# COMPACT_ATOMS: atom_id res chain seq x y z
N ASN A 1 -9.56 5.44 -2.82
CA ASN A 1 -9.35 6.20 -1.58
C ASN A 1 -8.30 7.29 -1.88
N PRO A 2 -8.63 8.59 -1.82
CA PRO A 2 -7.67 9.67 -2.13
C PRO A 2 -6.50 9.75 -1.12
N ASN A 3 -6.63 9.12 0.05
CA ASN A 3 -5.59 9.08 1.07
C ASN A 3 -4.58 7.93 0.85
N THR A 4 -4.76 7.12 -0.20
CA THR A 4 -3.90 5.97 -0.43
C THR A 4 -2.52 6.37 -0.94
N ARG A 5 -1.50 5.72 -0.41
CA ARG A 5 -0.08 5.87 -0.80
C ARG A 5 0.47 4.60 -1.43
N ILE A 6 -0.41 3.66 -1.79
CA ILE A 6 -0.06 2.45 -2.52
C ILE A 6 -0.55 2.49 -3.95
N ALA A 7 0.21 1.87 -4.85
CA ALA A 7 -0.19 1.65 -6.23
C ALA A 7 -0.39 0.15 -6.46
N VAL A 8 -1.61 -0.25 -6.80
CA VAL A 8 -1.96 -1.64 -7.11
C VAL A 8 -1.74 -1.91 -8.59
N MET A 9 -1.09 -3.03 -8.92
CA MET A 9 -0.92 -3.51 -10.28
C MET A 9 -1.89 -4.63 -10.59
N GLN A 10 -2.58 -4.48 -11.73
CA GLN A 10 -3.38 -5.53 -12.33
C GLN A 10 -2.90 -5.78 -13.76
N ASP A 11 -3.03 -7.02 -14.26
CA ASP A 11 -2.86 -7.27 -15.68
C ASP A 11 -4.07 -6.81 -16.51
N LYS A 12 -3.99 -6.96 -17.83
CA LYS A 12 -5.05 -6.60 -18.78
C LYS A 12 -6.40 -7.28 -18.54
N ASN A 13 -6.43 -8.36 -17.76
CA ASN A 13 -7.65 -9.09 -17.41
C ASN A 13 -8.18 -8.69 -16.01
N GLY A 14 -7.54 -7.73 -15.34
CA GLY A 14 -7.88 -7.29 -13.99
C GLY A 14 -7.34 -8.18 -12.87
N VAL A 15 -6.43 -9.10 -13.18
CA VAL A 15 -5.82 -9.99 -12.18
C VAL A 15 -4.78 -9.22 -11.38
N PHE A 16 -4.91 -9.21 -10.06
CA PHE A 16 -3.97 -8.63 -9.10
C PHE A 16 -2.58 -9.26 -9.26
N LYS A 17 -1.56 -8.41 -9.40
CA LYS A 17 -0.15 -8.80 -9.51
C LYS A 17 0.69 -8.36 -8.31
N GLY A 18 0.12 -7.51 -7.46
CA GLY A 18 0.80 -6.96 -6.30
C GLY A 18 0.56 -5.46 -6.17
N PHE A 19 1.29 -4.85 -5.23
CA PHE A 19 1.32 -3.41 -5.07
C PHE A 19 2.72 -2.92 -4.69
N THR A 20 2.93 -1.62 -4.82
CA THR A 20 4.09 -0.90 -4.31
C THR A 20 3.65 0.29 -3.47
N THR A 21 4.58 0.87 -2.71
CA THR A 21 4.31 2.03 -1.85
C THR A 21 5.08 3.24 -2.36
N ILE A 22 4.57 4.45 -2.14
CA ILE A 22 5.30 5.68 -2.45
C ILE A 22 6.66 5.74 -1.73
N ARG A 23 6.76 5.14 -0.52
CA ARG A 23 8.02 5.04 0.24
C ARG A 23 9.05 4.18 -0.48
N ALA A 24 8.63 3.08 -1.10
CA ALA A 24 9.50 2.23 -1.90
C ALA A 24 9.99 2.93 -3.17
N VAL A 25 9.18 3.80 -3.78
CA VAL A 25 9.60 4.63 -4.91
C VAL A 25 10.58 5.72 -4.46
N GLY A 26 10.25 6.41 -3.36
CA GLY A 26 11.05 7.47 -2.77
C GLY A 26 12.42 6.99 -2.31
N SER A 27 12.55 5.81 -1.69
CA SER A 27 13.85 5.29 -1.26
C SER A 27 14.81 5.02 -2.41
N VAL A 28 14.28 4.69 -3.60
CA VAL A 28 15.07 4.52 -4.83
C VAL A 28 15.42 5.87 -5.44
N ALA A 29 14.53 6.86 -5.38
CA ALA A 29 14.71 8.17 -6.03
C ALA A 29 15.35 9.27 -5.15
N PHE A 30 15.36 9.11 -3.83
CA PHE A 30 15.82 10.14 -2.90
C PHE A 30 17.34 10.38 -2.93
N PRO A 31 18.21 9.34 -2.92
CA PRO A 31 19.66 9.56 -3.03
C PRO A 31 20.04 10.35 -4.28
N LEU A 32 19.26 10.16 -5.33
CA LEU A 32 19.41 10.82 -6.62
C LEU A 32 18.99 12.30 -6.59
N MET A 33 17.87 12.65 -5.97
CA MET A 33 17.42 14.06 -5.91
C MET A 33 18.30 14.90 -4.99
N ALA A 34 18.94 14.31 -3.98
CA ALA A 34 19.75 15.02 -2.99
C ALA A 34 21.13 15.48 -3.51
N GLY A 35 21.55 15.07 -4.70
CA GLY A 35 22.80 15.50 -5.32
C GLY A 35 22.85 15.05 -6.78
N ILE A 36 22.50 15.93 -7.71
CA ILE A 36 22.55 15.60 -9.14
C ILE A 36 23.93 15.99 -9.67
N ASP A 37 24.88 15.06 -9.53
CA ASP A 37 26.05 14.99 -10.40
C ASP A 37 25.72 14.14 -11.66
N GLU A 38 26.69 13.95 -12.55
CA GLU A 38 26.50 13.19 -13.80
C GLU A 38 26.13 11.71 -13.53
N ILE A 39 26.56 11.15 -12.39
CA ILE A 39 26.24 9.78 -11.94
C ILE A 39 24.78 9.69 -11.49
N GLY A 40 24.31 10.69 -10.75
CA GLY A 40 22.90 10.82 -10.44
C GLY A 40 22.04 10.82 -11.71
N TYR A 41 22.36 11.65 -12.69
CA TYR A 41 21.54 11.75 -13.90
C TYR A 41 21.41 10.42 -14.67
N ASP A 42 22.49 9.65 -14.88
CA ASP A 42 22.42 8.33 -15.53
C ASP A 42 21.54 7.36 -14.73
N PHE A 43 21.67 7.36 -13.40
CA PHE A 43 20.82 6.54 -12.54
C PHE A 43 19.34 6.93 -12.64
N PHE A 44 19.02 8.23 -12.70
CA PHE A 44 17.64 8.70 -12.91
C PHE A 44 17.07 8.16 -14.20
N VAL A 45 17.78 8.34 -15.31
CA VAL A 45 17.34 7.91 -16.64
C VAL A 45 17.07 6.41 -16.64
N ARG A 46 17.96 5.61 -16.04
CA ARG A 46 17.76 4.17 -15.88
C ARG A 46 16.54 3.84 -15.02
N MET A 47 16.35 4.55 -13.91
CA MET A 47 15.23 4.33 -12.99
C MET A 47 13.89 4.61 -13.67
N VAL A 48 13.73 5.76 -14.32
CA VAL A 48 12.48 6.13 -15.01
C VAL A 48 12.23 5.29 -16.27
N SER A 49 13.26 4.61 -16.79
CA SER A 49 13.14 3.66 -17.90
C SER A 49 12.72 2.26 -17.46
N ARG A 50 12.66 1.96 -16.15
CA ARG A 50 12.15 0.67 -15.66
C ARG A 50 10.65 0.58 -15.87
N LYS A 51 10.16 -0.64 -16.02
CA LYS A 51 8.71 -0.87 -16.09
C LYS A 51 8.12 -0.77 -14.69
N VAL A 52 6.84 -0.42 -14.62
CA VAL A 52 6.07 -0.41 -13.37
C VAL A 52 6.07 -1.80 -12.71
N GLU A 53 6.08 -2.87 -13.50
CA GLU A 53 6.16 -4.25 -12.98
C GLU A 53 7.45 -4.52 -12.19
N ASP A 54 8.54 -3.83 -12.53
CA ASP A 54 9.85 -4.02 -11.90
C ASP A 54 9.93 -3.38 -10.51
N ILE A 55 8.98 -2.52 -10.13
CA ILE A 55 8.95 -1.81 -8.84
C ILE A 55 7.87 -2.32 -7.89
N ILE A 56 7.11 -3.34 -8.31
CA ILE A 56 6.15 -4.04 -7.44
C ILE A 56 6.92 -4.77 -6.35
N THR A 57 6.58 -4.48 -5.09
CA THR A 57 7.32 -4.95 -3.93
C THR A 57 6.58 -6.07 -3.19
N TYR A 58 5.25 -6.06 -3.22
CA TYR A 58 4.42 -7.00 -2.48
C TYR A 58 3.46 -7.74 -3.41
N THR A 59 3.75 -9.00 -3.69
CA THR A 59 2.94 -9.82 -4.61
C THR A 59 1.86 -10.65 -3.91
N ASN A 60 2.09 -11.02 -2.64
CA ASN A 60 1.22 -11.91 -1.85
C ASN A 60 0.71 -11.27 -0.54
N LEU A 61 0.87 -9.96 -0.38
CA LEU A 61 0.40 -9.25 0.80
C LEU A 61 -0.91 -8.52 0.45
N TYR A 62 -2.00 -8.98 1.01
CA TYR A 62 -3.35 -8.43 0.86
C TYR A 62 -4.24 -9.09 1.92
N VAL A 63 -5.49 -8.64 2.01
CA VAL A 63 -6.54 -9.28 2.82
C VAL A 63 -7.74 -9.66 1.95
N SER A 64 -8.44 -10.73 2.33
CA SER A 64 -9.73 -11.13 1.76
C SER A 64 -10.86 -10.31 2.40
N PRO A 65 -11.97 -10.03 1.70
CA PRO A 65 -13.13 -9.36 2.31
C PRO A 65 -13.79 -10.13 3.45
N GLU A 66 -13.52 -11.43 3.58
CA GLU A 66 -14.00 -12.30 4.67
C GLU A 66 -13.04 -12.34 5.87
N GLU A 67 -11.83 -11.80 5.73
CA GLU A 67 -10.89 -11.69 6.85
C GLU A 67 -11.33 -10.59 7.82
N THR A 68 -11.03 -10.78 9.09
CA THR A 68 -11.37 -9.85 10.15
C THR A 68 -10.42 -8.64 10.18
N LEU A 69 -10.87 -7.52 10.77
CA LEU A 69 -10.08 -6.28 10.83
C LEU A 69 -8.77 -6.45 11.64
N ASP A 70 -8.76 -7.29 12.68
CA ASP A 70 -7.55 -7.61 13.44
C ASP A 70 -6.46 -8.24 12.56
N ARG A 71 -6.83 -9.05 11.56
CA ARG A 71 -5.88 -9.62 10.60
C ARG A 71 -5.29 -8.58 9.66
N ALA A 72 -6.12 -7.62 9.22
CA ALA A 72 -5.64 -6.49 8.44
C ALA A 72 -4.63 -5.65 9.25
N VAL A 73 -4.97 -5.32 10.51
CA VAL A 73 -4.10 -4.56 11.42
C VAL A 73 -2.81 -5.31 11.73
N GLU A 74 -2.88 -6.61 12.04
CA GLU A 74 -1.71 -7.45 12.30
C GLU A 74 -0.75 -7.43 11.09
N ARG A 75 -1.26 -7.61 9.87
CA ARG A 75 -0.45 -7.54 8.64
C ARG A 75 0.14 -6.14 8.43
N MET A 76 -0.64 -5.09 8.64
CA MET A 76 -0.17 -3.70 8.56
C MET A 76 1.04 -3.47 9.49
N LEU A 77 0.93 -3.86 10.75
CA LEU A 77 2.00 -3.73 11.75
C LEU A 77 3.22 -4.57 11.40
N ASN A 78 3.02 -5.85 11.04
CA ASN A 78 4.12 -6.77 10.73
C ASN A 78 4.96 -6.32 9.52
N TYR A 79 4.35 -5.63 8.55
CA TYR A 79 5.03 -5.16 7.35
C TYR A 79 5.33 -3.65 7.38
N ASN A 80 5.05 -2.98 8.50
CA ASN A 80 5.19 -1.52 8.65
C ASN A 80 4.47 -0.73 7.54
N LEU A 81 3.24 -1.15 7.22
CA LEU A 81 2.35 -0.56 6.23
C LEU A 81 1.10 -0.02 6.89
N ASP A 82 0.52 1.02 6.30
CA ASP A 82 -0.73 1.63 6.80
C ASP A 82 -1.94 1.27 5.94
N GLU A 83 -1.72 0.50 4.87
CA GLU A 83 -2.70 0.28 3.81
C GLU A 83 -2.49 -1.09 3.20
N LEU A 84 -3.59 -1.80 2.91
CA LEU A 84 -3.57 -3.10 2.25
C LEU A 84 -4.61 -3.16 1.12
N PRO A 85 -4.30 -3.80 -0.01
CA PRO A 85 -5.31 -4.18 -0.99
C PRO A 85 -6.28 -5.20 -0.39
N VAL A 86 -7.56 -5.04 -0.67
CA VAL A 86 -8.59 -6.06 -0.44
C VAL A 86 -8.74 -6.86 -1.73
N VAL A 87 -8.44 -8.16 -1.70
CA VAL A 87 -8.37 -9.01 -2.89
C VAL A 87 -9.25 -10.23 -2.71
N GLU A 88 -10.11 -10.48 -3.69
CA GLU A 88 -10.95 -11.68 -3.76
C GLU A 88 -10.90 -12.24 -5.18
N ASN A 89 -10.86 -13.57 -5.33
CA ASN A 89 -10.84 -14.22 -6.65
C ASN A 89 -9.76 -13.65 -7.60
N LYS A 90 -8.58 -13.32 -7.04
CA LYS A 90 -7.43 -12.68 -7.72
C LYS A 90 -7.71 -11.28 -8.27
N ARG A 91 -8.74 -10.57 -7.82
CA ARG A 91 -9.04 -9.19 -8.22
C ARG A 91 -8.98 -8.30 -7.01
N CYS A 92 -8.36 -7.13 -7.16
CA CYS A 92 -8.41 -6.09 -6.14
C CYS A 92 -9.80 -5.46 -6.17
N LEU A 93 -10.53 -5.56 -5.06
CA LEU A 93 -11.84 -4.97 -4.87
C LEU A 93 -11.74 -3.53 -4.37
N GLY A 94 -10.70 -3.23 -3.59
CA GLY A 94 -10.49 -1.91 -2.99
C GLY A 94 -9.22 -1.87 -2.15
N ILE A 95 -9.07 -0.80 -1.38
CA ILE A 95 -7.94 -0.59 -0.47
C ILE A 95 -8.55 -0.25 0.89
N ILE A 96 -8.05 -0.90 1.93
CA ILE A 96 -8.34 -0.56 3.32
C ILE A 96 -7.12 0.15 3.93
N THR A 97 -7.37 1.25 4.65
CA THR A 97 -6.32 2.00 5.35
C THR A 97 -6.51 1.93 6.86
N MET A 98 -5.42 2.09 7.61
CA MET A 98 -5.47 2.22 9.07
C MET A 98 -6.39 3.37 9.50
N ALA A 99 -6.41 4.46 8.75
CA ALA A 99 -7.30 5.59 9.01
C ALA A 99 -8.78 5.19 8.91
N ASP A 100 -9.16 4.44 7.85
CA ASP A 100 -10.52 3.95 7.69
C ASP A 100 -10.93 3.02 8.85
N ILE A 101 -9.99 2.17 9.33
CA ILE A 101 -10.22 1.26 10.46
C ILE A 101 -10.45 2.05 11.77
N LEU A 102 -9.61 3.05 12.04
CA LEU A 102 -9.70 3.88 13.24
C LEU A 102 -10.97 4.74 13.25
N GLU A 103 -11.39 5.26 12.10
CA GLU A 103 -12.64 6.03 11.95
C GLU A 103 -13.85 5.17 12.35
N VAL A 104 -13.94 3.95 11.81
CA VAL A 104 -15.02 3.01 12.15
C VAL A 104 -15.01 2.63 13.65
N TRP A 105 -13.82 2.50 14.25
CA TRP A 105 -13.73 2.21 15.68
C TRP A 105 -14.15 3.41 16.53
N ALA A 106 -13.69 4.62 16.21
CA ALA A 106 -14.09 5.83 16.91
C ALA A 106 -15.60 6.07 16.83
N ASP A 107 -16.21 5.82 15.67
CA ASP A 107 -17.67 5.91 15.50
C ASP A 107 -18.39 4.84 16.34
N LYS A 108 -17.88 3.61 16.38
CA LYS A 108 -18.45 2.56 17.25
C LYS A 108 -18.34 2.93 18.73
N GLU A 109 -17.20 3.45 19.18
CA GLU A 109 -16.98 3.90 20.57
C GLU A 109 -17.96 5.01 20.96
N ALA A 110 -18.15 5.98 20.06
CA ALA A 110 -19.11 7.07 20.22
C ALA A 110 -20.56 6.55 20.25
N MET A 111 -20.88 5.52 19.47
CA MET A 111 -22.18 4.85 19.47
C MET A 111 -22.40 3.95 20.70
N THR A 112 -21.36 3.35 21.26
CA THR A 112 -21.44 2.50 22.46
C THR A 112 -21.25 3.25 23.78
N GLY A 113 -20.98 4.56 23.74
CA GLY A 113 -20.99 5.41 24.93
C GLY A 113 -19.82 5.18 25.90
N GLY A 114 -18.62 4.87 25.39
CA GLY A 114 -17.41 4.78 26.23
C GLY A 114 -17.46 3.66 27.28
N MET A 115 -17.53 2.41 26.85
CA MET A 115 -17.28 1.25 27.72
C MET A 115 -16.02 0.51 27.27
N ILE A 116 -14.87 1.12 27.54
CA ILE A 116 -13.65 0.40 27.91
C ILE A 116 -13.01 1.22 29.04
N GLU A 117 -13.22 0.78 30.28
CA GLU A 117 -12.33 1.12 31.41
C GLU A 117 -10.99 0.39 31.25
#